data_AF-A0A835Z1M0-F1
#
_entry.id   AF-A0A835Z1M0-F1
#
_cell.length_a   1.000
_cell.length_b   1.000
_cell.length_c   1.000
_cell.angle_alpha   90.00
_cell.angle_beta   90.00
_cell.angle_gamma   90.00
#
_symmetry.space_group_name_H-M   'P 1'
#
loop_
_entity.id
_entity.type
_entity.pdbx_description
1 polymer ?
#
loop_
_entity_poly.entity_id
_entity_poly.type
_entity_poly.pdbx_seq_one_letter_code
_entity_poly.pdbx_strand_id
1 'polypeptide(L)'
;MDIANFNTCIRVDNATQMGSVIDVINLINPYESNAPKTLTRLPQDLIAKCSQLRINGKGKLTPCADAQTLVEVVWSLPGKAARDFRRESAKAVCRVLGGDLTLADEIEARHHALQGSDEGQAAQAFMLADSDDSGDGFRTTKRVKSLLPDELQLATAEQQSAYFDGWMVDRNADRKMVLQKRQFDNTSYFMSEMERQDMLDPALRIAMIDTLKNIATQDATSTALVAVAVAAAPPDEDYQTVAGWLLKYNPKPNYQKTTFTTKMGMAVSSAYRVKHGHPNTQKTSKHVNGEVRPVMMYDVRADGELLTKVFNELTNGAV
;
A
#
# COMPACT_ATOMS: atom_id res chain seq x y z
N MET A 1 6.40 7.73 24.94
CA MET A 1 5.54 6.76 24.24
C MET A 1 4.77 6.07 25.34
N ASP A 2 3.52 6.46 25.59
CA ASP A 2 2.72 5.79 26.60
C ASP A 2 2.47 4.36 26.12
N ILE A 3 3.18 3.42 26.74
CA ILE A 3 2.91 1.99 26.58
C ILE A 3 1.55 1.80 27.24
N ALA A 4 0.48 1.99 26.45
CA ALA A 4 -0.86 1.63 26.87
C ALA A 4 -0.80 0.23 27.47
N ASN A 5 -1.48 0.04 28.61
CA ASN A 5 -1.55 -1.22 29.36
C ASN A 5 -2.12 -2.36 28.48
N PHE A 6 -1.32 -2.87 27.55
CA PHE A 6 -1.58 -4.11 26.85
C PHE A 6 -1.19 -5.21 27.82
N ASN A 7 -2.17 -5.62 28.63
CA ASN A 7 -2.08 -6.80 29.47
C ASN A 7 -2.13 -8.09 28.61
N THR A 8 -1.47 -8.07 27.45
CA THR A 8 -1.37 -9.18 26.51
C THR A 8 -0.16 -10.00 26.91
N CYS A 9 -0.35 -10.82 27.93
CA CYS A 9 0.57 -11.90 28.23
C CYS A 9 0.60 -12.86 27.04
N ILE A 10 1.80 -13.26 26.60
CA ILE A 10 1.95 -14.31 25.59
C ILE A 10 1.42 -15.61 26.20
N ARG A 11 0.41 -16.22 25.59
CA ARG A 11 -0.08 -17.51 26.06
C ARG A 11 0.96 -18.58 25.77
N VAL A 12 1.32 -19.34 26.80
CA VAL A 12 2.27 -20.47 26.73
C VAL A 12 1.52 -21.77 27.03
N ASP A 13 1.84 -22.80 26.26
CA ASP A 13 1.36 -24.15 26.49
C ASP A 13 2.20 -24.85 27.57
N ASN A 14 1.57 -25.32 28.63
CA ASN A 14 2.26 -25.87 29.80
C ASN A 14 2.99 -27.19 29.50
N ALA A 15 2.49 -27.98 28.55
CA ALA A 15 3.07 -29.29 28.23
C ALA A 15 4.31 -29.15 27.33
N THR A 16 4.20 -28.31 26.30
CA THR A 16 5.25 -28.14 25.28
C THR A 16 6.19 -26.97 25.54
N GLN A 17 5.83 -26.06 26.45
CA GLN A 17 6.53 -24.78 26.70
C GLN A 17 6.61 -23.88 25.46
N MET A 18 5.73 -24.09 24.47
CA MET A 18 5.66 -23.26 23.27
C MET A 18 4.73 -22.06 23.50
N GLY A 19 5.13 -20.90 22.98
CA GLY A 19 4.36 -19.67 23.06
C GLY A 19 3.55 -19.40 21.79
N SER A 20 2.42 -18.69 21.94
CA SER A 20 1.58 -18.29 20.81
C SER A 20 2.29 -17.28 19.89
N VAL A 21 2.46 -17.63 18.62
CA VAL A 21 3.04 -16.73 17.61
C VAL A 21 2.10 -15.55 17.34
N ILE A 22 0.78 -15.78 17.35
CA ILE A 22 -0.23 -14.72 17.13
C ILE A 22 -0.17 -13.67 18.23
N ASP A 23 -0.01 -14.08 19.50
CA ASP A 23 0.08 -13.15 20.61
C ASP A 23 1.35 -12.30 20.51
N VAL A 24 2.49 -12.89 20.10
CA VAL A 24 3.75 -12.17 19.85
C VAL A 24 3.59 -11.13 18.74
N ILE A 25 2.94 -11.49 17.63
CA ILE A 25 2.69 -10.55 16.52
C ILE A 25 1.81 -9.38 16.98
N ASN A 26 0.73 -9.67 17.71
CA ASN A 26 -0.18 -8.63 18.23
C ASN A 26 0.50 -7.76 19.28
N LEU A 27 1.36 -8.33 20.12
CA LEU A 27 2.13 -7.60 21.14
C LEU A 27 3.05 -6.56 20.48
N ILE A 28 3.72 -6.94 19.38
CA ILE A 28 4.69 -6.09 18.70
C ILE A 28 4.00 -5.10 17.74
N ASN A 29 2.96 -5.54 17.04
CA ASN A 29 2.22 -4.74 16.06
C ASN A 29 0.75 -4.58 16.50
N PRO A 30 0.46 -3.85 17.60
CA PRO A 30 -0.90 -3.74 18.15
C PRO A 30 -1.90 -3.05 17.21
N TYR A 31 -1.41 -2.26 16.26
CA TYR A 31 -2.22 -1.53 15.29
C TYR A 31 -2.55 -2.34 14.03
N GLU A 32 -1.85 -3.46 13.78
CA GLU A 32 -2.20 -4.36 12.69
C GLU A 32 -3.26 -5.35 13.15
N SER A 33 -4.52 -5.11 12.77
CA SER A 33 -5.67 -5.95 13.11
C SER A 33 -5.66 -7.36 12.49
N ASN A 34 -4.55 -7.82 11.93
CA ASN A 34 -4.46 -9.05 11.16
C ASN A 34 -3.14 -9.81 11.37
N ALA A 35 -2.82 -10.16 12.62
CA ALA A 35 -1.71 -11.07 12.92
C ALA A 35 -1.67 -12.35 12.06
N PRO A 36 -2.80 -13.02 11.72
CA PRO A 36 -2.77 -14.16 10.79
C PRO A 36 -2.22 -13.81 9.40
N LYS A 37 -2.52 -12.62 8.87
CA LYS A 37 -1.96 -12.18 7.58
C LYS A 37 -0.49 -11.86 7.70
N THR A 38 -0.07 -11.22 8.79
CA THR A 38 1.34 -10.94 9.05
C THR A 38 2.14 -12.24 9.18
N LEU A 39 1.59 -13.27 9.83
CA LEU A 39 2.18 -14.61 9.87
C LEU A 39 2.42 -15.19 8.46
N THR A 40 1.46 -15.08 7.54
CA THR A 40 1.64 -15.58 6.16
C THR A 40 2.70 -14.83 5.35
N ARG A 41 3.14 -13.66 5.79
CA ARG A 41 4.20 -12.86 5.15
C ARG A 41 5.59 -13.16 5.71
N LEU A 42 5.68 -13.94 6.77
CA LEU A 42 6.97 -14.36 7.32
C LEU A 42 7.67 -15.32 6.36
N PRO A 43 9.02 -15.41 6.44
CA PRO A 43 9.79 -16.43 5.75
C PRO A 43 9.21 -17.85 5.95
N GLN A 44 9.13 -18.64 4.88
CA GLN A 44 8.46 -19.95 4.89
C GLN A 44 9.16 -20.97 5.80
N ASP A 45 10.48 -20.85 5.94
CA ASP A 45 11.30 -21.61 6.87
C ASP A 45 10.89 -21.37 8.33
N LEU A 46 10.54 -20.14 8.72
CA LEU A 46 10.02 -19.84 10.06
C LEU A 46 8.61 -20.38 10.27
N ILE A 47 7.76 -20.29 9.25
CA ILE A 47 6.40 -20.84 9.32
C ILE A 47 6.45 -22.36 9.49
N ALA A 48 7.38 -23.04 8.81
CA ALA A 48 7.56 -24.49 8.92
C ALA A 48 7.99 -24.96 10.32
N LYS A 49 8.69 -24.10 11.10
CA LYS A 49 9.05 -24.38 12.49
C LYS A 49 7.86 -24.23 13.46
N CYS A 50 6.78 -23.57 13.04
CA CYS A 50 5.60 -23.35 13.89
C CYS A 50 4.71 -24.60 13.91
N SER A 51 4.34 -25.06 15.10
CA SER A 51 3.38 -26.16 15.28
C SER A 51 1.97 -25.62 15.56
N GLN A 52 0.93 -26.30 15.06
CA GLN A 52 -0.45 -25.94 15.34
C GLN A 52 -0.91 -26.65 16.62
N LEU A 53 -1.06 -25.92 17.72
CA LEU A 53 -1.42 -26.47 19.03
C LEU A 53 -2.67 -25.81 19.60
N ARG A 54 -3.42 -26.55 20.41
CA ARG A 54 -4.44 -25.97 21.31
C ARG A 54 -3.77 -25.70 22.64
N ILE A 55 -3.45 -24.43 22.91
CA ILE A 55 -2.73 -24.01 24.11
C ILE A 55 -3.49 -24.48 25.36
N ASN A 56 -2.82 -25.29 26.19
CA ASN A 56 -3.38 -25.90 27.40
C ASN A 56 -4.65 -26.71 27.14
N GLY A 57 -4.76 -27.34 25.97
CA GLY A 57 -5.91 -28.15 25.54
C GLY A 57 -7.19 -27.35 25.27
N LYS A 58 -7.13 -26.02 25.27
CA LYS A 58 -8.30 -25.13 25.14
C LYS A 58 -8.24 -24.29 23.85
N GLY A 59 -9.41 -23.88 23.38
CA GLY A 59 -9.54 -22.92 22.28
C GLY A 59 -9.27 -23.47 20.88
N LYS A 60 -8.94 -22.55 19.95
CA LYS A 60 -8.65 -22.85 18.54
C LYS A 60 -7.20 -23.32 18.38
N LEU A 61 -6.95 -24.12 17.33
CA LEU A 61 -5.59 -24.39 16.88
C LEU A 61 -4.89 -23.07 16.58
N THR A 62 -3.78 -22.86 17.28
CA THR A 62 -3.00 -21.63 17.25
C THR A 62 -1.57 -22.00 16.87
N PRO A 63 -0.93 -21.27 15.95
CA PRO A 63 0.48 -21.48 15.66
C PRO A 63 1.29 -21.11 16.91
N CYS A 64 2.06 -22.08 17.38
CA CYS A 64 2.92 -21.99 18.54
C CYS A 64 4.35 -22.33 18.14
N ALA A 65 5.33 -21.71 18.79
CA ALA A 65 6.73 -21.97 18.54
C ALA A 65 7.54 -21.90 19.84
N ASP A 66 8.75 -22.46 19.81
CA ASP A 66 9.70 -22.36 20.90
C ASP A 66 10.25 -20.92 21.04
N ALA A 67 10.88 -20.62 22.18
CA ALA A 67 11.38 -19.28 22.47
C ALA A 67 12.37 -18.78 21.40
N GLN A 68 13.23 -19.67 20.88
CA GLN A 68 14.18 -19.34 19.82
C GLN A 68 13.46 -18.91 18.53
N THR A 69 12.51 -19.69 18.04
CA THR A 69 11.75 -19.33 16.83
C THR A 69 10.91 -18.08 17.06
N LEU A 70 10.37 -17.85 18.26
CA LEU A 70 9.64 -16.61 18.57
C LEU A 70 10.55 -15.38 18.44
N VAL A 71 11.81 -15.46 18.87
CA VAL A 71 12.80 -14.39 18.65
C VAL A 71 13.04 -14.17 17.16
N GLU A 72 13.21 -15.22 16.36
CA GLU A 72 13.36 -15.11 14.91
C GLU A 72 12.12 -14.46 14.24
N VAL A 73 10.92 -14.76 14.74
CA VAL A 73 9.68 -14.09 14.33
C VAL A 73 9.75 -12.60 14.63
N VAL A 74 10.12 -12.19 15.87
CA VAL A 74 10.29 -10.77 16.24
C VAL A 74 11.24 -10.04 15.29
N TRP A 75 12.36 -10.68 14.94
CA TRP A 75 13.35 -10.11 14.02
C TRP A 75 12.87 -10.00 12.58
N SER A 76 11.91 -10.82 12.18
CA SER A 76 11.34 -10.87 10.83
C SER A 76 10.11 -9.98 10.65
N LEU A 77 9.54 -9.44 11.73
CA LEU A 77 8.33 -8.62 11.63
C LEU A 77 8.60 -7.27 10.93
N PRO A 78 7.78 -6.90 9.93
CA PRO A 78 7.86 -5.61 9.29
C PRO A 78 7.17 -4.53 10.13
N GLY A 79 7.43 -3.27 9.77
CA GLY A 79 6.74 -2.12 10.31
C GLY A 79 7.53 -1.32 11.35
N LYS A 80 7.04 -0.11 11.62
CA LYS A 80 7.68 0.83 12.56
C LYS A 80 7.68 0.29 13.99
N ALA A 81 6.55 -0.26 14.46
CA ALA A 81 6.43 -0.78 15.81
C ALA A 81 7.40 -1.94 16.07
N ALA A 82 7.51 -2.90 15.15
CA ALA A 82 8.52 -3.96 15.21
C ALA A 82 9.97 -3.43 15.18
N ARG A 83 10.25 -2.36 14.43
CA ARG A 83 11.58 -1.71 14.46
C ARG A 83 11.85 -1.08 15.83
N ASP A 84 10.89 -0.36 16.40
CA ASP A 84 11.01 0.28 17.70
C ASP A 84 11.17 -0.76 18.81
N PHE A 85 10.40 -1.85 18.77
CA PHE A 85 10.54 -2.97 19.72
C PHE A 85 11.94 -3.60 19.69
N ARG A 86 12.48 -3.86 18.49
CA ARG A 86 13.84 -4.41 18.32
C ARG A 86 14.91 -3.47 18.83
N ARG A 87 14.75 -2.16 18.59
CA ARG A 87 15.63 -1.12 19.12
C ARG A 87 15.64 -1.14 20.65
N GLU A 88 14.48 -1.10 21.30
CA GLU A 88 14.40 -1.11 22.76
C GLU A 88 14.92 -2.40 23.38
N SER A 89 14.68 -3.54 22.71
CA SER A 89 15.24 -4.84 23.11
C SER A 89 16.77 -4.84 23.03
N ALA A 90 17.34 -4.30 21.94
CA ALA A 90 18.79 -4.18 21.79
C ALA A 90 19.39 -3.25 22.86
N LYS A 91 18.73 -2.13 23.18
CA LYS A 91 19.16 -1.24 24.29
C LYS A 91 19.20 -1.98 25.63
N ALA A 92 18.19 -2.80 25.92
CA ALA A 92 18.16 -3.60 27.14
C ALA A 92 19.32 -4.61 27.19
N VAL A 93 19.60 -5.31 26.09
CA VAL A 93 20.74 -6.23 25.98
C VAL A 93 22.06 -5.50 26.15
N CYS A 94 22.27 -4.38 25.46
CA CYS A 94 23.47 -3.55 25.60
C CYS A 94 23.67 -3.10 27.05
N ARG A 95 22.60 -2.70 27.74
CA ARG A 95 22.67 -2.30 29.16
C ARG A 95 23.11 -3.46 30.07
N VAL A 96 22.56 -4.65 29.86
CA VAL A 96 22.94 -5.86 30.63
C VAL A 96 24.40 -6.22 30.40
N LEU A 97 24.90 -6.03 29.18
CA LEU A 97 26.29 -6.29 28.81
C LEU A 97 27.26 -5.15 29.18
N GLY A 98 26.77 -4.05 29.77
CA GLY A 98 27.59 -2.88 30.11
C GLY A 98 28.04 -2.05 28.91
N GLY A 99 27.37 -2.19 27.76
CA GLY A 99 27.60 -1.37 26.58
C GLY A 99 27.14 0.08 26.77
N ASP A 100 27.84 1.02 26.14
CA ASP A 100 27.49 2.44 26.18
C ASP A 100 26.35 2.75 25.20
N LEU A 101 25.17 3.07 25.75
CA LEU A 101 24.00 3.46 24.97
C LEU A 101 24.09 4.87 24.41
N THR A 102 24.90 5.75 25.02
CA THR A 102 25.03 7.14 24.56
C THR A 102 25.65 7.22 23.17
N LEU A 103 26.54 6.28 22.84
CA LEU A 103 27.16 6.19 21.54
C LEU A 103 26.15 5.86 20.42
N ALA A 104 25.16 5.00 20.71
CA ALA A 104 24.15 4.65 19.72
C ALA A 104 23.24 5.84 19.40
N ASP A 105 22.78 6.55 20.43
CA ASP A 105 21.94 7.75 20.26
C ASP A 105 22.74 8.89 19.57
N GLU A 106 24.03 9.03 19.88
CA GLU A 106 24.93 10.00 19.23
C GLU A 106 25.14 9.67 17.74
N ILE A 107 25.36 8.40 17.39
CA ILE A 107 25.48 7.96 15.99
C ILE A 107 24.21 8.26 15.22
N GLU A 108 23.04 8.02 15.81
CA GLU A 108 21.76 8.32 15.14
C GLU A 108 21.53 9.82 14.97
N ALA A 109 21.82 10.61 16.00
CA ALA A 109 21.73 12.06 15.92
C ALA A 109 22.67 12.62 14.83
N ARG A 110 23.91 12.12 14.77
CA ARG A 110 24.87 12.47 13.72
C ARG A 110 24.41 12.01 12.34
N HIS A 111 23.87 10.80 12.22
CA HIS A 111 23.36 10.28 10.96
C HIS A 111 22.20 11.12 10.42
N HIS A 112 21.24 11.50 11.28
CA HIS A 112 20.14 12.39 10.92
C HIS A 112 20.63 13.79 10.53
N ALA A 113 21.58 14.35 11.29
CA ALA A 113 22.18 15.65 10.96
C ALA A 113 22.88 15.62 9.60
N LEU A 114 23.62 14.55 9.31
CA LEU A 114 24.32 14.36 8.04
C LEU A 114 23.35 14.20 6.86
N GLN A 115 22.26 13.43 7.00
CA GLN A 115 21.26 13.28 5.94
C GLN A 115 20.57 14.59 5.55
N GLY A 116 20.43 15.51 6.49
CA GLY A 116 19.85 16.83 6.26
C GLY A 116 20.83 17.87 5.67
N SER A 117 22.12 17.55 5.60
CA SER A 117 23.16 18.46 5.10
C SER A 117 23.64 18.05 3.70
N ASP A 118 23.90 19.03 2.83
CA ASP A 118 24.44 18.76 1.48
C ASP A 118 25.79 18.04 1.53
N GLU A 119 26.63 18.39 2.52
CA GLU A 119 27.93 17.76 2.75
C GLU A 119 27.80 16.30 3.18
N GLY A 120 26.85 15.99 4.07
CA GLY A 120 26.57 14.62 4.48
C GLY A 120 25.96 13.76 3.37
N GLN A 121 25.15 14.35 2.47
CA GLN A 121 24.67 13.67 1.27
C GLN A 121 25.81 13.39 0.29
N ALA A 122 26.72 14.34 0.07
CA ALA A 122 27.90 14.14 -0.76
C ALA A 122 28.85 13.08 -0.18
N ALA A 123 29.07 13.07 1.13
CA ALA A 123 29.87 12.07 1.82
C ALA A 123 29.23 10.66 1.76
N GLN A 124 27.91 10.56 1.93
CA GLN A 124 27.21 9.29 1.74
C GLN A 124 27.30 8.79 0.29
N ALA A 125 27.11 9.68 -0.68
CA ALA A 125 27.26 9.35 -2.09
C ALA A 125 28.68 8.86 -2.39
N PHE A 126 29.71 9.49 -1.81
CA PHE A 126 31.10 9.08 -1.95
C PHE A 126 31.38 7.70 -1.32
N MET A 127 30.98 7.46 -0.07
CA MET A 127 31.20 6.18 0.59
C MET A 127 30.46 5.02 -0.08
N LEU A 128 29.28 5.28 -0.66
CA LEU A 128 28.52 4.27 -1.39
C LEU A 128 29.03 4.08 -2.82
N ALA A 129 29.68 5.09 -3.41
CA ALA A 129 30.23 5.01 -4.76
C ALA A 129 31.35 3.97 -4.91
N ASP A 130 32.12 3.71 -3.85
CA ASP A 130 33.24 2.76 -3.89
C ASP A 130 32.82 1.29 -3.63
N SER A 131 31.58 1.05 -3.19
CA SER A 131 31.09 -0.32 -2.94
C SER A 131 30.75 -1.12 -4.21
N ASP A 132 30.87 -0.50 -5.39
CA ASP A 132 30.61 -1.14 -6.69
C ASP A 132 31.84 -1.86 -7.29
N ASP A 133 33.03 -1.82 -6.66
CA ASP A 133 34.28 -2.39 -7.23
C ASP A 133 34.73 -3.72 -6.59
N SER A 134 34.02 -4.25 -5.58
CA SER A 134 34.28 -5.59 -5.06
C SER A 134 33.54 -6.68 -5.84
N GLY A 135 34.07 -7.04 -7.01
CA GLY A 135 34.35 -8.44 -7.38
C GLY A 135 33.21 -9.46 -7.61
N ASP A 136 31.92 -9.14 -7.46
CA ASP A 136 30.82 -9.97 -7.97
C ASP A 136 29.71 -9.08 -8.54
N GLY A 137 29.97 -8.59 -9.76
CA GLY A 137 29.20 -7.54 -10.41
C GLY A 137 27.81 -8.01 -10.83
N PHE A 138 26.80 -7.74 -10.00
CA PHE A 138 25.40 -7.90 -10.37
C PHE A 138 24.47 -6.82 -9.79
N ARG A 139 23.86 -6.07 -10.72
CA ARG A 139 22.67 -5.20 -10.62
C ARG A 139 22.96 -3.79 -10.06
N THR A 140 23.16 -2.77 -10.90
CA THR A 140 22.03 -2.11 -11.57
C THR A 140 22.33 -1.49 -12.94
N THR A 141 23.59 -1.23 -13.31
CA THR A 141 23.95 -0.74 -14.67
C THR A 141 24.10 -1.86 -15.69
N LYS A 142 24.45 -3.08 -15.24
CA LYS A 142 24.48 -4.28 -16.11
C LYS A 142 23.11 -4.75 -16.58
N ARG A 143 22.02 -4.42 -15.87
CA ARG A 143 20.68 -4.86 -16.32
C ARG A 143 20.20 -4.12 -17.56
N VAL A 144 20.84 -3.00 -17.88
CA VAL A 144 20.55 -2.25 -19.10
C VAL A 144 21.47 -2.73 -20.23
N LYS A 145 22.75 -3.02 -19.94
CA LYS A 145 23.66 -3.67 -20.92
C LYS A 145 23.29 -5.11 -21.29
N SER A 146 22.66 -5.88 -20.39
CA SER A 146 22.15 -7.23 -20.71
C SER A 146 20.75 -7.22 -21.33
N LEU A 147 20.16 -6.04 -21.56
CA LEU A 147 18.90 -5.87 -22.29
C LEU A 147 19.11 -5.23 -23.66
N LEU A 148 20.33 -4.73 -23.95
CA LEU A 148 20.70 -4.41 -25.32
C LEU A 148 20.71 -5.74 -26.08
N PRO A 149 19.92 -5.87 -27.16
CA PRO A 149 20.08 -6.97 -28.10
C PRO A 149 21.55 -7.14 -28.46
N ASP A 150 22.02 -8.38 -28.61
CA ASP A 150 23.44 -8.67 -28.89
C ASP A 150 23.97 -7.89 -30.11
N GLU A 151 23.07 -7.55 -31.04
CA GLU A 151 23.30 -6.72 -32.23
C GLU A 151 23.81 -5.31 -31.93
N LEU A 152 23.48 -4.72 -30.77
CA LEU A 152 23.89 -3.38 -30.37
C LEU A 152 25.22 -3.32 -29.61
N GLN A 153 25.82 -4.48 -29.28
CA GLN A 153 27.12 -4.52 -28.59
C GLN A 153 28.28 -4.02 -29.46
N LEU A 154 28.14 -4.13 -30.79
CA LEU A 154 29.12 -3.64 -31.78
C LEU A 154 28.76 -2.23 -32.33
N ALA A 155 27.64 -1.66 -31.89
CA ALA A 155 27.19 -0.36 -32.37
C ALA A 155 28.03 0.78 -31.80
N THR A 156 28.11 1.91 -32.53
CA THR A 156 28.81 3.10 -32.03
C THR A 156 28.07 3.68 -30.82
N ALA A 157 28.78 4.46 -29.99
CA ALA A 157 28.18 5.09 -28.81
C ALA A 157 26.95 5.96 -29.15
N GLU A 158 26.97 6.62 -30.31
CA GLU A 158 25.83 7.42 -30.80
C GLU A 158 24.61 6.54 -31.14
N GLN A 159 24.81 5.39 -31.77
CA GLN A 159 23.74 4.44 -32.08
C GLN A 159 23.15 3.81 -30.81
N GLN A 160 23.99 3.50 -29.82
CA GLN A 160 23.52 3.03 -28.51
C GLN A 160 22.71 4.10 -27.78
N SER A 161 23.14 5.36 -27.82
CA SER A 161 22.40 6.48 -27.23
C SER A 161 21.04 6.67 -27.88
N ALA A 162 20.97 6.69 -29.21
CA ALA A 162 19.72 6.83 -29.95
C ALA A 162 18.74 5.67 -29.67
N TYR A 163 19.25 4.44 -29.53
CA TYR A 163 18.43 3.29 -29.13
C TYR A 163 17.87 3.46 -27.71
N PHE A 164 18.69 3.95 -26.77
CA PHE A 164 18.22 4.22 -25.41
C PHE A 164 17.17 5.31 -25.34
N ASP A 165 17.33 6.39 -26.11
CA ASP A 165 16.35 7.46 -26.17
C ASP A 165 15.01 6.94 -26.70
N GLY A 166 15.03 6.13 -27.77
CA GLY A 166 13.84 5.45 -28.28
C GLY A 166 13.19 4.52 -27.25
N TRP A 167 13.99 3.67 -26.60
CA TRP A 167 13.50 2.73 -25.58
C TRP A 167 12.92 3.44 -24.35
N MET A 168 13.49 4.57 -23.95
CA MET A 168 12.98 5.40 -22.85
C MET A 168 11.65 6.06 -23.21
N VAL A 169 11.48 6.49 -24.47
CA VAL A 169 10.20 7.00 -24.98
C VAL A 169 9.14 5.90 -24.94
N ASP A 170 9.43 4.71 -25.45
CA ASP A 170 8.51 3.56 -25.45
C ASP A 170 8.14 3.13 -24.02
N ARG A 171 9.12 3.04 -23.13
CA ARG A 171 8.88 2.67 -21.72
C ARG A 171 8.07 3.73 -20.97
N ASN A 172 8.24 5.01 -21.32
CA ASN A 172 7.41 6.07 -20.78
C ASN A 172 5.98 6.01 -21.32
N ALA A 173 5.80 5.64 -22.60
CA ALA A 173 4.48 5.35 -23.17
C ALA A 173 3.80 4.17 -22.46
N ASP A 174 4.51 3.06 -22.22
CA ASP A 174 4.01 1.91 -21.45
C ASP A 174 3.58 2.30 -20.04
N ARG A 175 4.40 3.10 -19.34
CA ARG A 175 4.07 3.61 -18.00
C ARG A 175 2.82 4.47 -18.02
N LYS A 176 2.66 5.32 -19.02
CA LYS A 176 1.47 6.15 -19.20
C LYS A 176 0.23 5.27 -19.44
N MET A 177 0.34 4.24 -20.27
CA MET A 177 -0.73 3.28 -20.52
C MET A 177 -1.15 2.53 -19.25
N VAL A 178 -0.19 2.07 -18.44
CA VAL A 178 -0.47 1.39 -17.16
C VAL A 178 -1.19 2.32 -16.18
N LEU A 179 -0.82 3.60 -16.12
CA LEU A 179 -1.47 4.59 -15.26
C LEU A 179 -2.90 4.91 -15.74
N GLN A 180 -3.09 5.09 -17.04
CA GLN A 180 -4.41 5.32 -17.64
C GLN A 180 -5.34 4.13 -17.42
N LYS A 181 -4.86 2.90 -17.66
CA LYS A 181 -5.62 1.68 -17.35
C LYS A 181 -6.05 1.63 -15.89
N ARG A 182 -5.15 1.97 -14.97
CA ARG A 182 -5.46 2.03 -13.53
C ARG A 182 -6.52 3.09 -13.22
N GLN A 183 -6.49 4.24 -13.89
CA GLN A 183 -7.53 5.27 -13.73
C GLN A 183 -8.88 4.76 -14.23
N PHE A 184 -8.91 4.12 -15.40
CA PHE A 184 -10.12 3.49 -15.95
C PHE A 184 -10.72 2.45 -15.00
N ASP A 185 -9.92 1.51 -14.51
CA ASP A 185 -10.36 0.45 -13.60
C ASP A 185 -10.95 1.01 -12.29
N ASN A 186 -10.33 2.04 -11.73
CA ASN A 186 -10.83 2.68 -10.50
C ASN A 186 -12.16 3.40 -10.72
N THR A 187 -12.30 4.12 -11.83
CA THR A 187 -13.53 4.86 -12.17
C THR A 187 -14.67 3.89 -12.49
N SER A 188 -14.39 2.82 -13.23
CA SER A 188 -15.34 1.74 -13.52
C SER A 188 -15.83 1.06 -12.24
N TYR A 189 -14.92 0.67 -11.34
CA TYR A 189 -15.27 0.08 -10.06
C TYR A 189 -16.16 1.02 -9.21
N PHE A 190 -15.82 2.31 -9.18
CA PHE A 190 -16.59 3.30 -8.43
C PHE A 190 -18.00 3.50 -9.00
N MET A 191 -18.16 3.49 -10.33
CA MET A 191 -19.48 3.51 -10.98
C MET A 191 -20.33 2.30 -10.58
N SER A 192 -19.76 1.09 -10.64
CA SER A 192 -20.47 -0.13 -10.27
C SER A 192 -20.91 -0.12 -8.80
N GLU A 193 -20.09 0.44 -7.91
CA GLU A 193 -20.43 0.54 -6.49
C GLU A 193 -21.52 1.60 -6.23
N MET A 194 -21.49 2.74 -6.92
CA MET A 194 -22.55 3.75 -6.83
C MET A 194 -23.88 3.28 -7.39
N GLU A 195 -23.87 2.54 -8.51
CA GLU A 195 -25.07 1.93 -9.11
C GLU A 195 -25.65 0.86 -8.18
N ARG A 196 -24.80 0.04 -7.55
CA ARG A 196 -25.22 -0.93 -6.52
C ARG A 196 -25.92 -0.28 -5.32
N GLN A 197 -25.54 0.96 -4.99
CA GLN A 197 -26.09 1.71 -3.86
C GLN A 197 -27.26 2.62 -4.25
N ASP A 198 -27.71 2.58 -5.51
CA ASP A 198 -28.76 3.46 -6.07
C ASP A 198 -28.46 4.95 -5.85
N MET A 199 -27.16 5.31 -5.89
CA MET A 199 -26.66 6.67 -5.65
C MET A 199 -26.36 7.43 -6.94
N LEU A 200 -26.62 6.82 -8.10
CA LEU A 200 -26.21 7.33 -9.39
C LEU A 200 -27.40 8.02 -10.09
N ASP A 201 -27.54 9.33 -9.87
CA ASP A 201 -28.45 10.16 -10.66
C ASP A 201 -28.08 10.08 -12.16
N PRO A 202 -29.05 9.97 -13.09
CA PRO A 202 -28.81 9.94 -14.52
C PRO A 202 -27.81 10.99 -15.05
N ALA A 203 -27.81 12.22 -14.53
CA ALA A 203 -26.87 13.25 -14.96
C ALA A 203 -25.43 12.93 -14.56
N LEU A 204 -25.21 12.44 -13.34
CA LEU A 204 -23.89 12.01 -12.85
C LEU A 204 -23.38 10.78 -13.62
N ARG A 205 -24.29 9.84 -13.94
CA ARG A 205 -23.97 8.67 -14.78
C ARG A 205 -23.41 9.08 -16.13
N ILE A 206 -24.06 10.03 -16.81
CA ILE A 206 -23.62 10.53 -18.11
C ILE A 206 -22.23 11.19 -18.01
N ALA A 207 -22.00 12.04 -17.00
CA ALA A 207 -20.72 12.69 -16.79
C ALA A 207 -19.56 11.70 -16.53
N MET A 208 -19.82 10.63 -15.77
CA MET A 208 -18.83 9.59 -15.51
C MET A 208 -18.53 8.75 -16.77
N ILE A 209 -19.55 8.42 -17.56
CA ILE A 209 -19.38 7.75 -18.85
C ILE A 209 -18.53 8.61 -19.79
N ASP A 210 -18.77 9.91 -19.87
CA ASP A 210 -18.00 10.80 -20.72
C ASP A 210 -16.55 10.97 -20.22
N THR A 211 -16.34 10.91 -18.90
CA THR A 211 -14.99 10.84 -18.32
C THR A 211 -14.26 9.56 -18.73
N LEU A 212 -14.93 8.41 -18.70
CA LEU A 212 -14.36 7.13 -19.16
C LEU A 212 -14.07 7.15 -20.67
N LYS A 213 -14.96 7.74 -21.49
CA LYS A 213 -14.73 7.94 -22.93
C LYS A 213 -13.51 8.83 -23.16
N ASN A 214 -13.39 9.95 -22.43
CA ASN A 214 -12.24 10.85 -22.55
C ASN A 214 -10.92 10.16 -22.20
N ILE A 215 -10.88 9.37 -21.12
CA ILE A 215 -9.72 8.54 -20.74
C ILE A 215 -9.40 7.52 -21.85
N ALA A 216 -10.41 6.90 -22.46
CA ALA A 216 -10.22 5.93 -23.55
C ALA A 216 -9.77 6.57 -24.87
N THR A 217 -10.25 7.77 -25.21
CA THR A 217 -9.91 8.49 -26.45
C THR A 217 -8.52 9.13 -26.44
N GLN A 218 -7.89 9.26 -25.27
CA GLN A 218 -6.52 9.78 -25.16
C GLN A 218 -5.45 8.78 -25.65
N ASP A 219 -5.82 7.59 -26.13
CA ASP A 219 -4.90 6.64 -26.77
C ASP A 219 -5.57 5.82 -27.90
N ALA A 220 -4.96 5.77 -29.09
CA ALA A 220 -5.56 5.20 -30.30
C ALA A 220 -5.76 3.66 -30.23
N THR A 221 -5.01 2.99 -29.35
CA THR A 221 -5.07 1.53 -29.14
C THR A 221 -6.18 1.10 -28.18
N SER A 222 -6.57 1.95 -27.22
CA SER A 222 -7.68 1.70 -26.29
C SER A 222 -9.04 1.84 -26.97
N THR A 223 -9.14 2.71 -27.99
CA THR A 223 -10.32 2.88 -28.84
C THR A 223 -10.71 1.58 -29.56
N ALA A 224 -9.75 0.77 -30.00
CA ALA A 224 -10.03 -0.50 -30.70
C ALA A 224 -10.60 -1.57 -29.77
N LEU A 225 -10.13 -1.67 -28.53
CA LEU A 225 -10.62 -2.68 -27.58
C LEU A 225 -12.02 -2.36 -27.07
N VAL A 226 -12.30 -1.07 -26.81
CA VAL A 226 -13.63 -0.59 -26.42
C VAL A 226 -14.58 -0.65 -27.62
N ALA A 227 -14.14 -0.28 -28.83
CA ALA A 227 -14.96 -0.38 -30.03
C ALA A 227 -15.27 -1.84 -30.41
N VAL A 228 -14.34 -2.79 -30.25
CA VAL A 228 -14.59 -4.22 -30.48
C VAL A 228 -15.53 -4.80 -29.43
N ALA A 229 -15.37 -4.43 -28.15
CA ALA A 229 -16.28 -4.87 -27.09
C ALA A 229 -17.70 -4.29 -27.25
N VAL A 230 -17.82 -3.06 -27.74
CA VAL A 230 -19.11 -2.40 -28.00
C VAL A 230 -19.74 -2.86 -29.32
N ALA A 231 -18.94 -3.19 -30.34
CA ALA A 231 -19.43 -3.67 -31.65
C ALA A 231 -19.75 -5.18 -31.69
N ALA A 232 -19.16 -5.98 -30.80
CA ALA A 232 -19.42 -7.43 -30.71
C ALA A 232 -20.58 -7.78 -29.76
N ALA A 233 -21.16 -6.81 -29.06
CA ALA A 233 -22.32 -7.02 -28.21
C ALA A 233 -23.61 -6.98 -29.05
N PRO A 234 -24.43 -8.05 -29.07
CA PRO A 234 -25.75 -7.96 -29.66
C PRO A 234 -26.61 -6.93 -28.88
N PRO A 235 -27.49 -6.19 -29.56
CA PRO A 235 -28.19 -5.02 -28.98
C PRO A 235 -29.12 -5.32 -27.80
N ASP A 236 -29.31 -6.60 -27.43
CA ASP A 236 -30.43 -7.05 -26.61
C ASP A 236 -29.99 -7.81 -25.33
N GLU A 237 -28.69 -7.94 -25.02
CA GLU A 237 -28.21 -8.68 -23.84
C GLU A 237 -27.83 -7.82 -22.63
N ASP A 238 -28.14 -8.34 -21.44
CA ASP A 238 -27.99 -7.70 -20.13
C ASP A 238 -26.51 -7.52 -19.71
N TYR A 239 -26.23 -6.37 -19.10
CA TYR A 239 -24.93 -5.86 -18.67
C TYR A 239 -24.17 -6.83 -17.72
N GLN A 240 -24.92 -7.68 -17.00
CA GLN A 240 -24.34 -8.69 -16.10
C GLN A 240 -23.46 -9.73 -16.83
N THR A 241 -23.75 -10.04 -18.10
CA THR A 241 -23.00 -11.03 -18.89
C THR A 241 -21.65 -10.48 -19.33
N VAL A 242 -21.61 -9.19 -19.69
CA VAL A 242 -20.38 -8.46 -20.08
C VAL A 242 -19.46 -8.25 -18.87
N ALA A 243 -20.02 -7.90 -17.72
CA ALA A 243 -19.28 -7.81 -16.46
C ALA A 243 -18.73 -9.19 -16.00
N GLY A 244 -19.48 -10.27 -16.25
CA GLY A 244 -19.05 -11.64 -15.98
C GLY A 244 -17.85 -12.09 -16.83
N TRP A 245 -17.79 -11.68 -18.10
CA TRP A 245 -16.63 -11.93 -18.98
C TRP A 245 -15.37 -11.24 -18.49
N LEU A 246 -15.48 -9.98 -18.04
CA LEU A 246 -14.35 -9.20 -17.54
C LEU A 246 -13.81 -9.71 -16.18
N LEU A 247 -14.68 -10.25 -15.32
CA LEU A 247 -14.30 -10.81 -14.02
C LEU A 247 -13.65 -12.21 -14.12
N LYS A 248 -13.93 -12.98 -15.16
CA LYS A 248 -13.39 -14.34 -15.37
C LYS A 248 -11.87 -14.36 -15.63
N TYR A 249 -11.28 -13.24 -16.04
CA TYR A 249 -9.90 -13.19 -16.55
C TYR A 249 -8.88 -12.42 -15.70
N ASN A 250 -9.15 -12.01 -14.45
CA ASN A 250 -8.07 -11.38 -13.67
C ASN A 250 -8.18 -11.46 -12.14
N PRO A 251 -7.17 -12.02 -11.43
CA PRO A 251 -7.09 -12.00 -9.97
C PRO A 251 -6.65 -10.63 -9.42
N LYS A 252 -7.28 -10.19 -8.33
CA LYS A 252 -7.10 -8.87 -7.70
C LYS A 252 -5.67 -8.66 -7.14
N PRO A 253 -5.04 -7.49 -7.33
CA PRO A 253 -3.92 -7.07 -6.51
C PRO A 253 -4.36 -6.18 -5.33
N ASN A 254 -3.90 -6.55 -4.13
CA ASN A 254 -3.93 -5.75 -2.90
C ASN A 254 -2.81 -4.69 -2.92
N TYR A 255 -3.09 -3.41 -2.65
CA TYR A 255 -2.38 -2.60 -1.63
C TYR A 255 -2.83 -1.12 -1.54
N GLN A 256 -2.61 -0.54 -0.36
CA GLN A 256 -2.99 0.79 0.10
C GLN A 256 -2.33 1.97 -0.65
N LYS A 257 -3.16 2.82 -1.25
CA LYS A 257 -2.99 4.29 -1.33
C LYS A 257 -4.35 4.88 -0.95
N THR A 258 -4.39 6.08 -0.35
CA THR A 258 -5.66 6.78 -0.04
C THR A 258 -6.56 6.73 -1.26
N THR A 259 -7.63 5.95 -1.15
CA THR A 259 -8.56 5.72 -2.25
C THR A 259 -9.21 7.03 -2.66
N PHE A 260 -9.63 7.14 -3.91
CA PHE A 260 -10.42 8.29 -4.39
C PHE A 260 -11.61 8.58 -3.44
N THR A 261 -12.23 7.53 -2.91
CA THR A 261 -13.29 7.62 -1.88
C THR A 261 -12.85 8.32 -0.60
N THR A 262 -11.61 8.13 -0.15
CA THR A 262 -11.05 8.83 1.02
C THR A 262 -10.86 10.32 0.73
N LYS A 263 -10.29 10.65 -0.44
CA LYS A 263 -10.09 12.05 -0.87
C LYS A 263 -11.43 12.78 -1.05
N MET A 264 -12.39 12.12 -1.70
CA MET A 264 -13.75 12.64 -1.87
C MET A 264 -14.43 12.86 -0.53
N GLY A 265 -14.35 11.92 0.41
CA GLY A 265 -14.91 12.09 1.76
C GLY A 265 -14.30 13.27 2.52
N MET A 266 -12.99 13.49 2.41
CA MET A 266 -12.31 14.64 3.03
C MET A 266 -12.74 15.97 2.40
N ALA A 267 -12.79 16.04 1.07
CA ALA A 267 -13.16 17.25 0.34
C ALA A 267 -14.63 17.63 0.58
N VAL A 268 -15.55 16.66 0.56
CA VAL A 268 -16.97 16.87 0.89
C VAL A 268 -17.13 17.38 2.32
N SER A 269 -16.43 16.75 3.27
CA SER A 269 -16.47 17.21 4.67
C SER A 269 -15.89 18.62 4.86
N SER A 270 -14.87 18.98 4.08
CA SER A 270 -14.30 20.33 4.10
C SER A 270 -15.29 21.36 3.55
N ALA A 271 -15.82 21.12 2.35
CA ALA A 271 -16.74 22.03 1.67
C ALA A 271 -18.06 22.19 2.44
N TYR A 272 -18.56 21.11 3.07
CA TYR A 272 -19.76 21.16 3.90
C TYR A 272 -19.60 22.07 5.12
N ARG A 273 -18.43 22.01 5.79
CA ARG A 273 -18.11 22.86 6.95
C ARG A 273 -18.05 24.35 6.57
N VAL A 274 -17.54 24.66 5.38
CA VAL A 274 -17.50 26.04 4.87
C VAL A 274 -18.92 26.55 4.57
N LYS A 275 -19.76 25.73 3.94
CA LYS A 275 -21.12 26.13 3.52
C LYS A 275 -22.09 26.30 4.68
N HIS A 276 -22.08 25.39 5.66
CA HIS A 276 -23.10 25.31 6.71
C HIS A 276 -22.61 25.79 8.09
N GLY A 277 -21.34 26.18 8.21
CA GLY A 277 -20.72 26.48 9.50
C GLY A 277 -20.47 25.23 10.35
N HIS A 278 -20.30 25.40 11.66
CA HIS A 278 -20.32 24.30 12.63
C HIS A 278 -21.72 24.18 13.29
N PRO A 279 -22.77 23.72 12.58
CA PRO A 279 -24.06 23.51 13.23
C PRO A 279 -23.95 22.30 14.18
N ASN A 280 -24.85 22.24 15.17
CA ASN A 280 -25.05 21.11 16.08
C ASN A 280 -25.31 19.83 15.27
N THR A 281 -24.23 19.18 14.84
CA THR A 281 -24.25 18.02 13.96
C THR A 281 -24.35 16.78 14.83
N GLN A 282 -25.21 15.85 14.44
CA GLN A 282 -25.33 14.57 15.11
C GLN A 282 -23.97 13.86 15.10
N LYS A 283 -23.48 13.52 16.29
CA LYS A 283 -22.28 12.72 16.46
C LYS A 283 -22.68 11.26 16.45
N THR A 284 -22.03 10.46 15.61
CA THR A 284 -22.14 9.00 15.64
C THR A 284 -20.81 8.41 16.08
N SER A 285 -20.86 7.33 16.85
CA SER A 285 -19.65 6.65 17.32
C SER A 285 -19.13 5.73 16.22
N LYS A 286 -17.92 6.00 15.70
CA LYS A 286 -17.24 5.11 14.75
C LYS A 286 -15.91 4.63 15.31
N HIS A 287 -15.53 3.41 14.98
CA HIS A 287 -14.19 2.90 15.20
C HIS A 287 -13.22 3.55 14.21
N VAL A 288 -12.26 4.32 14.71
CA VAL A 288 -11.19 4.95 13.91
C VAL A 288 -9.87 4.62 14.60
N ASN A 289 -8.98 3.91 13.90
CA ASN A 289 -7.66 3.50 14.41
C ASN A 289 -7.70 2.72 15.72
N GLY A 290 -8.71 1.85 15.91
CA GLY A 290 -8.82 1.00 17.10
C GLY A 290 -9.52 1.64 18.30
N GLU A 291 -9.92 2.92 18.20
CA GLU A 291 -10.67 3.61 19.24
C GLU A 291 -12.07 4.01 18.75
N VAL A 292 -13.06 3.96 19.64
CA VAL A 292 -14.38 4.54 19.37
C VAL A 292 -14.28 6.05 19.52
N ARG A 293 -14.40 6.78 18.41
CA ARG A 293 -14.39 8.25 18.40
C ARG A 293 -15.76 8.78 17.97
N PRO A 294 -16.25 9.88 18.57
CA PRO A 294 -17.41 10.57 18.05
C PRO A 294 -17.02 11.22 16.71
N VAL A 295 -17.61 10.75 15.62
CA VAL A 295 -17.42 11.30 14.28
C VAL A 295 -18.66 12.09 13.91
N MET A 296 -18.45 13.30 13.38
CA MET A 296 -19.55 14.13 12.88
C MET A 296 -20.14 13.46 11.65
N MET A 297 -21.46 13.21 11.66
CA MET A 297 -22.16 12.70 10.51
C MET A 297 -22.75 13.87 9.73
N TYR A 298 -22.37 13.99 8.46
CA TYR A 298 -22.97 14.96 7.55
C TYR A 298 -24.09 14.24 6.80
N ASP A 299 -25.28 14.83 6.74
CA ASP A 299 -26.32 14.33 5.85
C ASP A 299 -26.02 14.79 4.43
N VAL A 300 -25.12 14.05 3.77
CA VAL A 300 -24.66 14.37 2.42
C VAL A 300 -25.80 14.21 1.39
N ARG A 301 -26.85 13.44 1.72
CA ARG A 301 -28.01 13.25 0.83
C ARG A 301 -28.83 14.53 0.66
N ALA A 302 -28.76 15.43 1.63
CA ALA A 302 -29.47 16.71 1.60
C ALA A 302 -28.77 17.78 0.74
N ASP A 303 -27.53 17.54 0.27
CA ASP A 303 -26.75 18.55 -0.46
C ASP A 303 -26.09 17.97 -1.71
N GLY A 304 -26.92 17.48 -2.64
CA GLY A 304 -26.47 16.89 -3.91
C GLY A 304 -25.61 17.83 -4.76
N GLU A 305 -25.85 19.14 -4.69
CA GLU A 305 -25.04 20.15 -5.38
C GLU A 305 -23.59 20.18 -4.86
N LEU A 306 -23.39 20.01 -3.55
CA LEU A 306 -22.06 20.00 -2.94
C LEU A 306 -21.25 18.77 -3.39
N LEU A 307 -21.89 17.61 -3.48
CA LEU A 307 -21.24 16.39 -4.00
C LEU A 307 -20.78 16.58 -5.44
N THR A 308 -21.65 17.10 -6.30
CA THR A 308 -21.32 17.36 -7.71
C THR A 308 -20.18 18.37 -7.84
N LYS A 309 -20.19 19.44 -7.04
CA LYS A 309 -19.11 20.44 -7.02
C LYS A 309 -17.77 19.83 -6.63
N VAL A 310 -17.72 19.09 -5.51
CA VAL A 310 -16.48 18.48 -5.02
C VAL A 310 -15.96 17.41 -5.98
N PHE A 311 -16.87 16.63 -6.58
CA PHE A 311 -16.50 15.65 -7.60
C PHE A 311 -15.82 16.33 -8.79
N ASN A 312 -16.42 17.41 -9.31
CA ASN A 312 -15.87 18.18 -10.43
C ASN A 312 -14.52 18.83 -10.10
N GLU A 313 -14.33 19.35 -8.88
CA GLU A 313 -13.04 19.92 -8.45
C GLU A 313 -11.93 18.87 -8.38
N LEU A 314 -12.24 17.66 -7.92
CA LEU A 314 -11.30 16.54 -7.83
C LEU A 314 -10.96 15.92 -9.19
N THR A 315 -11.90 15.87 -10.13
CA THR A 315 -11.67 15.33 -11.48
C THR A 315 -10.96 16.32 -12.39
N ASN A 316 -11.19 17.62 -12.23
CA ASN A 316 -10.55 18.66 -13.03
C ASN A 316 -9.15 19.06 -12.52
N GLY A 317 -8.64 18.42 -11.46
CA GLY A 317 -7.28 18.62 -10.98
C GLY A 317 -7.02 19.99 -10.32
N ALA A 318 -8.06 20.66 -9.83
CA ALA A 318 -7.97 22.01 -9.26
C ALA A 318 -7.65 22.05 -7.75
N VAL A 319 -7.13 20.97 -7.17
CA VAL A 319 -6.81 20.85 -5.72
C VAL A 319 -5.43 20.24 -5.49
#